data_AF-A0A7Z1S367-F1
#
_entry.id   AF-A0A7Z1S367-F1
#
_cell.length_a   1.000
_cell.length_b   1.000
_cell.length_c   1.000
_cell.angle_alpha   90.00
_cell.angle_beta   90.00
_cell.angle_gamma   90.00
#
_symmetry.space_group_name_H-M   'P 1'
#
loop_
_entity.id
_entity.type
_entity.pdbx_description
1 polymer ?
#
loop_
_entity_poly.entity_id
_entity_poly.type
_entity_poly.pdbx_seq_one_letter_code
_entity_poly.pdbx_strand_id
1 'polypeptide(L)'
;MKYLSHYTQQAQTDLFNELGAFFAFSNQQFNDAKKKGIEYVSLGMGMIVPESNAKNLVVRLGEIQKEGIKKDIEENGKQAIIRRELFNHECFYTNDICDCVDKLEEYGYSYDDIYEVFNHIRKTEDVY
;
A
#
# COMPACT_ATOMS: atom_id res chain seq x y z
N MET A 1 -12.99 4.92 -9.60
CA MET A 1 -12.60 5.36 -8.26
C MET A 1 -11.08 5.38 -8.19
N LYS A 2 -10.47 6.32 -7.48
CA LYS A 2 -9.02 6.27 -7.23
C LYS A 2 -8.70 5.14 -6.24
N TYR A 3 -7.48 4.65 -6.30
CA TYR A 3 -6.91 3.74 -5.30
C TYR A 3 -5.94 4.51 -4.39
N LEU A 4 -5.58 3.94 -3.24
CA LEU A 4 -4.59 4.51 -2.32
C LEU A 4 -3.31 4.97 -3.03
N SER A 5 -2.83 4.18 -4.00
CA SER A 5 -1.64 4.49 -4.81
C SER A 5 -1.71 5.83 -5.54
N HIS A 6 -2.91 6.27 -5.94
CA HIS A 6 -3.08 7.58 -6.60
C HIS A 6 -2.80 8.75 -5.64
N TYR A 7 -2.88 8.53 -4.33
CA TYR A 7 -2.59 9.54 -3.31
C TYR A 7 -1.14 9.48 -2.80
N THR A 8 -0.49 8.32 -2.89
CA THR A 8 0.83 8.08 -2.28
C THR A 8 1.99 8.03 -3.28
N GLN A 9 1.75 7.61 -4.52
CA GLN A 9 2.82 7.28 -5.49
C GLN A 9 3.80 8.43 -5.73
N GLN A 10 3.31 9.65 -5.92
CA GLN A 10 4.18 10.80 -6.18
C GLN A 10 5.05 11.11 -4.96
N ALA A 11 4.46 11.18 -3.77
CA ALA A 11 5.19 11.45 -2.54
C ALA A 11 6.22 10.37 -2.22
N GLN A 12 5.91 9.09 -2.50
CA GLN A 12 6.88 8.00 -2.38
C GLN A 12 8.05 8.17 -3.35
N THR A 13 7.75 8.50 -4.61
CA THR A 13 8.77 8.74 -5.64
C THR A 13 9.72 9.88 -5.25
N ASP A 14 9.16 11.00 -4.78
CA ASP A 14 9.94 12.15 -4.33
C ASP A 14 10.81 11.79 -3.12
N LEU A 15 10.27 11.04 -2.16
CA LEU A 15 10.99 10.56 -0.98
C LEU A 15 12.14 9.61 -1.37
N PHE A 16 11.93 8.70 -2.32
CA PHE A 16 12.98 7.80 -2.79
C PHE A 16 14.12 8.56 -3.45
N ASN A 17 13.80 9.52 -4.30
CA ASN A 17 14.79 10.39 -4.94
C ASN A 17 15.56 11.21 -3.91
N GLU A 18 14.88 11.78 -2.91
CA GLU A 18 15.48 12.58 -1.85
C GLU A 18 16.46 11.76 -0.99
N LEU A 19 16.05 10.56 -0.57
CA LEU A 19 16.84 9.72 0.35
C LEU A 19 17.84 8.81 -0.37
N GLY A 20 17.84 8.81 -1.71
CA GLY A 20 18.68 7.94 -2.53
C GLY A 20 18.26 6.47 -2.46
N ALA A 21 16.99 6.20 -2.21
CA ALA A 21 16.44 4.85 -2.20
C ALA A 21 16.13 4.39 -3.63
N PHE A 22 16.32 3.10 -3.90
CA PHE A 22 16.05 2.50 -5.20
C PHE A 22 15.71 1.01 -5.06
N PHE A 23 15.17 0.41 -6.12
CA PHE A 23 14.89 -1.01 -6.16
C PHE A 23 15.96 -1.79 -6.93
N ALA A 24 16.43 -2.89 -6.35
CA ALA A 24 17.32 -3.83 -7.00
C ALA A 24 16.95 -5.28 -6.64
N PHE A 25 16.79 -6.12 -7.66
CA PHE A 25 16.49 -7.56 -7.54
C PHE A 25 17.66 -8.43 -8.02
N SER A 26 18.79 -7.80 -8.37
CA SER A 26 20.02 -8.47 -8.79
C SER A 26 21.25 -7.64 -8.41
N ASN A 27 22.40 -8.30 -8.32
CA ASN A 27 23.68 -7.63 -8.06
C ASN A 27 24.02 -6.59 -9.13
N GLN A 28 23.62 -6.83 -10.39
CA GLN A 28 23.86 -5.89 -11.49
C GLN A 28 23.10 -4.58 -11.25
N GLN A 29 21.79 -4.65 -11.00
CA GLN A 29 20.96 -3.47 -10.70
C GLN A 29 21.48 -2.68 -9.49
N PHE A 30 21.92 -3.39 -8.44
CA PHE A 30 22.52 -2.75 -7.28
C PHE A 30 23.83 -2.04 -7.63
N ASN A 31 24.72 -2.69 -8.40
CA ASN A 31 25.99 -2.10 -8.79
C ASN A 31 25.84 -0.90 -9.72
N ASP A 32 24.83 -0.89 -10.58
CA ASP A 32 24.54 0.21 -11.50
C ASP A 32 23.95 1.43 -10.79
N ALA A 33 23.14 1.21 -9.74
CA ALA A 33 22.48 2.28 -9.00
C ALA A 33 23.33 2.84 -7.84
N LYS A 34 24.19 2.01 -7.21
CA LYS A 34 24.94 2.43 -6.02
C LYS A 34 25.97 3.51 -6.34
N LYS A 35 26.13 4.44 -5.41
CA LYS A 35 27.21 5.45 -5.43
C LYS A 35 28.43 4.95 -4.67
N LYS A 36 29.63 5.18 -5.21
CA LYS A 36 30.89 4.79 -4.58
C LYS A 36 31.08 5.51 -3.23
N GLY A 37 31.46 4.77 -2.20
CA GLY A 37 31.72 5.31 -0.86
C GLY A 37 30.49 5.49 0.02
N ILE A 38 29.32 5.02 -0.40
CA ILE A 38 28.10 4.98 0.42
C ILE A 38 27.80 3.52 0.78
N GLU A 39 27.50 3.28 2.05
CA GLU A 39 27.01 1.99 2.55
C GLU A 39 25.48 1.93 2.43
N TYR A 40 24.99 0.79 1.99
CA TYR A 40 23.58 0.57 1.70
C TYR A 40 23.06 -0.63 2.50
N VAL A 41 21.79 -0.53 2.90
CA VAL A 41 21.05 -1.62 3.54
C VAL A 41 19.83 -1.98 2.71
N SER A 42 19.44 -3.25 2.79
CA SER A 42 18.18 -3.73 2.21
C SER A 42 17.08 -3.66 3.26
N LEU A 43 15.95 -3.08 2.88
CA LEU A 43 14.72 -3.06 3.70
C LEU A 43 13.73 -4.17 3.29
N GLY A 44 14.18 -5.12 2.45
CA GLY A 44 13.32 -6.18 1.90
C GLY A 44 12.56 -5.75 0.64
N MET A 45 11.89 -6.70 -0.01
CA MET A 45 11.11 -6.49 -1.24
C MET A 45 11.86 -5.76 -2.37
N GLY A 46 13.19 -5.89 -2.40
CA GLY A 46 14.07 -5.23 -3.36
C GLY A 46 14.41 -3.77 -3.03
N MET A 47 13.89 -3.19 -1.93
CA MET A 47 14.19 -1.82 -1.53
C MET A 47 15.59 -1.69 -0.92
N ILE A 48 16.41 -0.82 -1.52
CA ILE A 48 17.77 -0.51 -1.09
C ILE A 48 17.86 0.99 -0.77
N VAL A 49 18.54 1.34 0.32
CA VAL A 49 18.68 2.73 0.78
C VAL A 49 20.04 2.94 1.46
N PRO A 50 20.65 4.14 1.38
CA PRO A 50 21.80 4.49 2.21
C PRO A 50 21.51 4.22 3.69
N GLU A 51 22.45 3.60 4.39
CA GLU A 51 22.24 3.19 5.79
C GLU A 51 21.83 4.35 6.70
N SER A 52 22.46 5.52 6.51
CA SER A 52 22.16 6.75 7.25
C SER A 52 20.71 7.23 7.07
N ASN A 53 20.04 6.85 5.98
CA ASN A 53 18.68 7.28 5.65
C ASN A 53 17.62 6.21 5.93
N ALA A 54 18.00 4.98 6.25
CA ALA A 54 17.09 3.84 6.38
C ALA A 54 15.94 4.09 7.36
N LYS A 55 16.26 4.58 8.56
CA LYS A 55 15.26 4.90 9.59
C LYS A 55 14.31 6.03 9.15
N ASN A 56 14.86 7.06 8.50
CA ASN A 56 14.08 8.20 8.02
C ASN A 56 13.09 7.78 6.92
N LEU A 57 13.53 6.91 6.00
CA LEU A 57 12.70 6.37 4.94
C LEU A 57 11.47 5.64 5.52
N VAL A 58 11.67 4.74 6.49
CA VAL A 58 10.57 3.97 7.10
C VAL A 58 9.54 4.89 7.78
N VAL A 59 10.00 5.87 8.55
CA VAL A 59 9.11 6.82 9.23
C VAL A 59 8.29 7.61 8.23
N ARG A 60 8.95 8.21 7.22
CA ARG A 60 8.27 9.07 6.24
C ARG A 60 7.36 8.30 5.28
N LEU A 61 7.69 7.04 4.97
CA LEU A 61 6.75 6.16 4.26
C LEU A 61 5.48 5.91 5.07
N GLY A 62 5.60 5.69 6.38
CA GLY A 62 4.44 5.55 7.27
C GLY A 62 3.58 6.82 7.34
N GLU A 63 4.19 8.00 7.30
CA GLU A 63 3.48 9.29 7.23
C GLU A 63 2.73 9.44 5.91
N ILE A 64 3.39 9.16 4.77
CA ILE A 64 2.76 9.20 3.44
C ILE A 64 1.57 8.25 3.38
N GLN A 65 1.71 7.04 3.93
CA GLN A 65 0.64 6.05 4.00
C GLN A 65 -0.57 6.57 4.78
N LYS A 66 -0.36 7.11 5.98
CA LYS A 66 -1.43 7.68 6.81
C LYS A 66 -2.15 8.85 6.12
N GLU A 67 -1.41 9.76 5.50
CA GLU A 67 -2.00 10.88 4.76
C GLU A 67 -2.74 10.42 3.50
N GLY A 68 -2.23 9.40 2.81
CA GLY A 68 -2.91 8.76 1.68
C GLY A 68 -4.25 8.15 2.07
N ILE A 69 -4.27 7.37 3.16
CA ILE A 69 -5.48 6.75 3.71
C ILE A 69 -6.50 7.83 4.07
N LYS A 70 -6.09 8.89 4.77
CA LYS A 70 -6.97 10.00 5.14
C LYS A 70 -7.64 10.63 3.91
N LYS A 71 -6.88 10.88 2.83
CA LYS A 71 -7.41 11.43 1.57
C LYS A 71 -8.35 10.46 0.86
N ASP A 72 -8.03 9.17 0.83
CA ASP A 72 -8.88 8.14 0.25
C ASP A 72 -10.23 8.08 0.98
N ILE A 73 -10.22 8.11 2.31
CA ILE A 73 -11.43 8.14 3.16
C ILE A 73 -12.25 9.42 2.89
N GLU A 74 -11.60 10.58 2.81
CA GLU A 74 -12.27 11.87 2.57
C GLU A 74 -12.93 11.92 1.19
N GLU A 75 -12.28 11.41 0.15
CA GLU A 75 -12.80 11.47 -1.23
C GLU A 75 -13.81 10.36 -1.54
N ASN A 76 -13.54 9.12 -1.12
CA ASN A 76 -14.31 7.95 -1.56
C ASN A 76 -15.28 7.44 -0.47
N GLY A 77 -14.96 7.65 0.80
CA GLY A 77 -15.75 7.16 1.92
C GLY A 77 -15.65 5.65 2.15
N LYS A 78 -15.95 5.24 3.38
CA LYS A 78 -15.77 3.86 3.89
C LYS A 78 -16.42 2.78 3.01
N GLN A 79 -17.70 2.91 2.71
CA GLN A 79 -18.48 1.88 1.98
C GLN A 79 -17.93 1.65 0.57
N ALA A 80 -17.55 2.74 -0.11
CA ALA A 80 -17.07 2.69 -1.48
C ALA A 80 -15.66 2.08 -1.55
N ILE A 81 -14.81 2.37 -0.55
CA ILE A 81 -13.48 1.77 -0.38
C ILE A 81 -13.61 0.26 -0.10
N ILE A 82 -14.43 -0.14 0.87
CA ILE A 82 -14.63 -1.56 1.20
C ILE A 82 -15.10 -2.33 -0.04
N ARG A 83 -16.09 -1.80 -0.77
CA ARG A 83 -16.54 -2.39 -2.03
C ARG A 83 -15.39 -2.54 -3.01
N ARG A 84 -14.61 -1.48 -3.25
CA ARG A 84 -13.46 -1.51 -4.17
C ARG A 84 -12.49 -2.64 -3.83
N GLU A 85 -12.11 -2.77 -2.55
CA GLU A 85 -11.14 -3.79 -2.13
C GLU A 85 -11.74 -5.22 -2.17
N LEU A 86 -13.02 -5.42 -1.84
CA LEU A 86 -13.68 -6.72 -1.95
C LEU A 86 -13.66 -7.27 -3.40
N PHE A 87 -13.82 -6.40 -4.39
CA PHE A 87 -13.69 -6.80 -5.80
C PHE A 87 -12.22 -6.97 -6.22
N ASN A 88 -11.31 -6.15 -5.70
CA ASN A 88 -9.88 -6.22 -6.04
C ASN A 88 -9.20 -7.51 -5.51
N HIS A 89 -9.68 -8.03 -4.38
CA HIS A 89 -9.16 -9.24 -3.74
C HIS A 89 -9.98 -10.50 -4.05
N GLU A 90 -10.81 -10.47 -5.10
CA GLU A 90 -11.60 -11.62 -5.57
C GLU A 90 -12.47 -12.28 -4.47
N CYS A 91 -12.84 -11.54 -3.43
CA CYS A 91 -13.48 -12.08 -2.23
C CYS A 91 -14.82 -12.79 -2.52
N PHE A 92 -15.53 -12.37 -3.58
CA PHE A 92 -16.78 -13.00 -3.98
C PHE A 92 -16.57 -14.36 -4.66
N TYR A 93 -15.47 -14.53 -5.39
CA TYR A 93 -15.10 -15.79 -6.05
C TYR A 93 -14.56 -16.81 -5.05
N THR A 94 -13.67 -16.37 -4.15
CA THR A 94 -13.09 -17.22 -3.09
C THR A 94 -14.04 -17.44 -1.91
N ASN A 95 -15.04 -16.56 -1.76
CA ASN A 95 -15.91 -16.46 -0.59
C ASN A 95 -15.11 -16.25 0.72
N ASP A 96 -13.97 -15.56 0.62
CA ASP A 96 -13.08 -15.21 1.73
C ASP A 96 -12.75 -13.70 1.70
N ILE A 97 -12.90 -13.03 2.83
CA ILE A 97 -12.64 -11.58 2.98
C ILE A 97 -11.33 -11.27 3.70
N CYS A 98 -10.54 -12.27 4.13
CA CYS A 98 -9.34 -12.06 4.94
C CYS A 98 -8.33 -11.13 4.26
N ASP A 99 -8.08 -11.30 2.96
CA ASP A 99 -7.18 -10.43 2.20
C ASP A 99 -7.64 -8.95 2.21
N CYS A 100 -8.95 -8.71 2.14
CA CYS A 100 -9.52 -7.37 2.21
C CYS A 100 -9.43 -6.78 3.63
N VAL A 101 -9.61 -7.62 4.66
CA VAL A 101 -9.46 -7.23 6.07
C VAL A 101 -8.02 -6.80 6.35
N ASP A 102 -7.04 -7.63 5.97
CA ASP A 102 -5.62 -7.31 6.15
C ASP A 102 -5.25 -6.04 5.38
N LYS A 103 -5.80 -5.87 4.17
CA LYS A 103 -5.53 -4.68 3.35
C LYS A 103 -6.06 -3.39 3.97
N LEU A 104 -7.18 -3.46 4.68
CA LEU A 104 -7.89 -2.32 5.26
C LEU A 104 -7.62 -2.14 6.78
N GLU A 105 -6.71 -2.92 7.37
CA GLU A 105 -6.37 -2.81 8.79
C GLU A 105 -5.96 -1.38 9.18
N GLU A 106 -5.07 -0.75 8.40
CA GLU A 106 -4.61 0.62 8.65
C GLU A 106 -5.70 1.69 8.45
N TYR A 107 -6.80 1.35 7.76
CA TYR A 107 -7.97 2.24 7.65
C TYR A 107 -8.79 2.26 8.95
N GLY A 108 -8.52 1.34 9.89
CA GLY A 108 -9.28 1.18 11.13
C GLY A 108 -10.67 0.58 10.89
N TYR A 109 -10.87 -0.16 9.80
CA TYR A 109 -12.12 -0.85 9.52
C TYR A 109 -12.09 -2.22 10.17
N SER A 110 -13.15 -2.56 10.89
CA SER A 110 -13.28 -3.87 11.53
C SER A 110 -13.65 -4.95 10.51
N TYR A 111 -13.43 -6.21 10.90
CA TYR A 111 -13.93 -7.36 10.15
C TYR A 111 -15.44 -7.24 9.89
N ASP A 112 -16.22 -6.86 10.91
CA ASP A 112 -17.68 -6.74 10.82
C ASP A 112 -18.09 -5.68 9.80
N ASP A 113 -17.42 -4.53 9.76
CA ASP A 113 -17.67 -3.49 8.76
C ASP A 113 -17.54 -4.04 7.32
N ILE A 114 -16.50 -4.84 7.08
CA ILE A 114 -16.19 -5.40 5.76
C ILE A 114 -17.18 -6.52 5.42
N TYR A 115 -17.47 -7.38 6.39
CA TYR A 115 -18.39 -8.50 6.27
C TYR A 115 -19.83 -8.05 5.99
N GLU A 116 -20.28 -6.95 6.60
CA GLU A 116 -21.60 -6.36 6.33
C GLU A 116 -21.74 -5.93 4.86
N VAL A 117 -20.74 -5.24 4.31
CA VAL A 117 -20.75 -4.81 2.90
C VAL A 117 -20.69 -6.00 1.96
N PHE A 118 -19.84 -6.98 2.25
CA PHE A 118 -19.74 -8.22 1.49
C PHE A 118 -21.08 -8.96 1.42
N ASN A 119 -21.73 -9.16 2.57
CA ASN A 119 -23.03 -9.82 2.64
C ASN A 119 -24.15 -9.02 1.99
N HIS A 120 -24.12 -7.69 2.08
CA HIS A 120 -25.08 -6.84 1.39
C HIS A 120 -24.99 -7.07 -0.12
N ILE A 121 -23.79 -6.94 -0.69
CA ILE A 121 -23.55 -7.11 -2.14
C ILE A 121 -23.98 -8.50 -2.60
N ARG A 122 -23.60 -9.57 -1.88
CA ARG A 122 -24.00 -10.95 -2.23
C ARG A 122 -25.51 -11.18 -2.27
N LYS A 123 -26.29 -10.38 -1.55
CA LYS A 123 -27.75 -10.49 -1.51
C LYS A 123 -28.42 -9.62 -2.56
N THR A 124 -27.77 -8.56 -3.01
CA THR A 124 -28.39 -7.52 -3.85
C THR A 124 -27.85 -7.48 -5.27
N GLU A 125 -26.73 -8.13 -5.55
CA GLU A 125 -26.02 -8.06 -6.83
C GLU A 125 -25.62 -9.45 -7.33
N ASP A 126 -25.46 -9.55 -8.65
CA ASP A 126 -24.95 -10.75 -9.32
C ASP A 126 -23.42 -10.71 -9.31
N VAL A 127 -22.83 -11.50 -8.43
CA VAL A 127 -21.37 -11.54 -8.18
C VAL A 127 -20.80 -12.96 -8.37
N TYR A 128 -21.51 -13.81 -9.11
CA TYR A 128 -21.17 -15.20 -9.43
C TYR A 128 -20.99 -15.43 -10.94
#